data_AF-A0AB37ANJ7-F1
#
_entry.id   AF-A0AB37ANJ7-F1
#
_cell.length_a   1.000
_cell.length_b   1.000
_cell.length_c   1.000
_cell.angle_alpha   90.00
_cell.angle_beta   90.00
_cell.angle_gamma   90.00
#
_symmetry.space_group_name_H-M   'P 1'
#
loop_
_entity.id
_entity.type
_entity.pdbx_description
1 polymer ?
#
loop_
_entity_poly.entity_id
_entity_poly.type
_entity_poly.pdbx_seq_one_letter_code
_entity_poly.pdbx_strand_id
1 'polypeptide(L)'
;MKIAHFSDLHYSPGNLDEADRCFSHAVGDAIEREAVVAVISGDSTDHRLDAHAPALNALARQVHRLAQAMPVLMLQGTFSHEPPGTLDNFALMGARYPVAIADRVCQVALYDGNFWFSRGAVFDEDEIRHHMECEPEVVFTCLPTMNKADLALPVGALAACTELSDTLAEFLAAAGRTNAKFRAAGVPTVGVSHGTVNGCETEHGVTMAGFDHEFSLGGLFAAECSAFMLGHIHKFQTWEREGRVVGYPGSIGRFHYGELGDKGYLSWEVSASGARAVLIPTPSREMVSVAFDGPPDTSELQALAAASAGKFVRIRWQIDEEHKQLVDRKAIEAMFSTAAAVKLEPRVLPVIRSRASGISTAPTAEAKLTRWCELTDVDAEPLVDRLQMLETGDPDAIADSILARLADGSAPAGEDPCPSAAASVLPYAATTATAVSDAPRAADEPSWLTDDLFAG
;
A
#
# COMPACT_ATOMS: atom_id res chain seq x y z
N MET A 1 32.26 -14.09 -1.93
CA MET A 1 31.28 -14.92 -2.67
C MET A 1 30.25 -14.04 -3.37
N LYS A 2 29.61 -14.54 -4.45
CA LYS A 2 28.55 -13.83 -5.16
C LYS A 2 27.17 -14.38 -4.79
N ILE A 3 26.24 -13.55 -4.35
CA ILE A 3 24.88 -13.97 -3.97
C ILE A 3 23.86 -13.24 -4.85
N ALA A 4 22.89 -13.98 -5.39
CA ALA A 4 21.75 -13.40 -6.09
C ALA A 4 20.58 -13.25 -5.12
N HIS A 5 20.16 -12.01 -4.86
CA HIS A 5 19.10 -11.68 -3.92
C HIS A 5 17.86 -11.18 -4.66
N PHE A 6 16.80 -11.96 -4.60
CA PHE A 6 15.49 -11.66 -5.15
C PHE A 6 14.50 -11.44 -4.01
N SER A 7 13.48 -10.62 -4.23
CA SER A 7 12.40 -10.40 -3.27
C SER A 7 11.13 -9.99 -4.00
N ASP A 8 9.99 -10.10 -3.31
CA ASP A 8 8.74 -9.45 -3.70
C ASP A 8 8.41 -9.80 -5.17
N LEU A 9 8.32 -11.11 -5.44
CA LEU A 9 8.10 -11.64 -6.78
C LEU A 9 6.63 -11.54 -7.18
N HIS A 10 5.71 -11.59 -6.20
CA HIS A 10 4.27 -11.38 -6.34
C HIS A 10 3.65 -12.13 -7.51
N TYR A 11 3.99 -13.42 -7.67
CA TYR A 11 3.37 -14.26 -8.69
C TYR A 11 1.87 -14.39 -8.42
N SER A 12 1.07 -14.10 -9.43
CA SER A 12 -0.39 -14.25 -9.41
C SER A 12 -0.92 -14.35 -10.84
N PRO A 13 -2.18 -14.78 -11.06
CA PRO A 13 -2.79 -14.73 -12.38
C PRO A 13 -2.75 -13.33 -13.02
N GLY A 14 -2.89 -12.26 -12.23
CA GLY A 14 -2.85 -10.88 -12.70
C GLY A 14 -1.43 -10.37 -13.00
N ASN A 15 -0.44 -10.84 -12.25
CA ASN A 15 0.95 -10.38 -12.37
C ASN A 15 1.83 -11.30 -13.23
N LEU A 16 1.34 -12.49 -13.62
CA LEU A 16 2.14 -13.57 -14.22
C LEU A 16 3.05 -13.11 -15.35
N ASP A 17 2.51 -12.37 -16.32
CA ASP A 17 3.27 -11.92 -17.49
C ASP A 17 4.41 -10.96 -17.13
N GLU A 18 4.23 -10.12 -16.11
CA GLU A 18 5.26 -9.20 -15.61
C GLU A 18 6.26 -9.93 -14.72
N ALA A 19 5.77 -10.66 -13.72
CA ALA A 19 6.57 -11.37 -12.73
C ALA A 19 7.47 -12.41 -13.40
N ASP A 20 6.93 -13.26 -14.29
CA ASP A 20 7.71 -14.33 -14.91
C ASP A 20 8.70 -13.81 -15.95
N ARG A 21 8.33 -12.79 -16.73
CA ARG A 21 9.29 -12.16 -17.65
C ARG A 21 10.48 -11.57 -16.89
N CYS A 22 10.23 -10.86 -15.80
CA CYS A 22 11.28 -10.23 -15.01
C CYS A 22 12.11 -11.26 -14.25
N PHE A 23 11.47 -12.21 -13.57
CA PHE A 23 12.17 -13.22 -12.77
C PHE A 23 12.94 -14.21 -13.66
N SER A 24 12.38 -14.63 -14.80
CA SER A 24 13.10 -15.48 -15.76
C SER A 24 14.38 -14.82 -16.29
N HIS A 25 14.33 -13.51 -16.56
CA HIS A 25 15.52 -12.73 -16.93
C HIS A 25 16.53 -12.68 -15.77
N ALA A 26 16.07 -12.35 -14.57
CA ALA A 26 16.91 -12.24 -13.39
C ALA A 26 17.60 -13.58 -13.04
N VAL A 27 16.87 -14.70 -13.15
CA VAL A 27 17.41 -16.07 -12.99
C VAL A 27 18.48 -16.34 -14.05
N GLY A 28 18.23 -16.00 -15.31
CA GLY A 28 19.20 -16.17 -16.39
C GLY A 28 20.50 -15.39 -16.13
N ASP A 29 20.38 -14.09 -15.85
CA ASP A 29 21.53 -13.22 -15.59
C ASP A 29 22.29 -13.64 -14.31
N ALA A 30 21.61 -14.05 -13.24
CA ALA A 30 22.25 -14.55 -12.02
C ALA A 30 23.10 -15.83 -12.27
N ILE A 31 22.60 -16.73 -13.12
CA ILE A 31 23.33 -17.93 -13.55
C ILE A 31 24.54 -17.54 -14.39
N GLU A 32 24.37 -16.64 -15.38
CA GLU A 32 25.47 -16.16 -16.23
C GLU A 32 26.57 -15.42 -15.44
N ARG A 33 26.20 -14.73 -14.36
CA ARG A 33 27.15 -14.05 -13.45
C ARG A 33 27.83 -14.99 -12.46
N GLU A 34 27.50 -16.28 -12.50
CA GLU A 34 28.02 -17.31 -11.61
C GLU A 34 27.75 -16.98 -10.13
N ALA A 35 26.51 -16.57 -9.82
CA ALA A 35 26.08 -16.51 -8.43
C ALA A 35 26.19 -17.91 -7.80
N VAL A 36 26.72 -17.97 -6.57
CA VAL A 36 26.99 -19.26 -5.89
C VAL A 36 25.83 -19.72 -5.01
N VAL A 37 24.90 -18.82 -4.70
CA VAL A 37 23.67 -19.09 -3.94
C VAL A 37 22.62 -18.04 -4.31
N ALA A 38 21.36 -18.48 -4.39
CA ALA A 38 20.20 -17.62 -4.56
C ALA A 38 19.46 -17.46 -3.23
N VAL A 39 19.04 -16.24 -2.92
CA VAL A 39 18.22 -15.90 -1.75
C VAL A 39 16.94 -15.25 -2.25
N ILE A 40 15.78 -15.79 -1.85
CA ILE A 40 14.46 -15.19 -2.06
C ILE A 40 13.95 -14.74 -0.70
N SER A 41 13.92 -13.43 -0.43
CA SER A 41 13.62 -12.87 0.89
C SER A 41 12.13 -12.67 1.17
N GLY A 42 11.26 -13.52 0.63
CA GLY A 42 9.81 -13.52 0.88
C GLY A 42 8.95 -12.91 -0.24
N ASP A 43 7.65 -13.07 -0.08
CA ASP A 43 6.57 -12.60 -0.97
C ASP A 43 6.76 -13.06 -2.42
N SER A 44 7.01 -14.36 -2.57
CA SER A 44 7.12 -15.03 -3.87
C SER A 44 5.77 -15.07 -4.60
N THR A 45 4.67 -15.18 -3.85
CA THR A 45 3.30 -15.13 -4.35
C THR A 45 2.60 -13.85 -3.89
N ASP A 46 1.69 -13.34 -4.71
CA ASP A 46 0.91 -12.12 -4.41
C ASP A 46 -0.20 -12.35 -3.37
N HIS A 47 -0.67 -13.59 -3.29
CA HIS A 47 -1.69 -14.06 -2.37
C HIS A 47 -1.67 -15.59 -2.41
N ARG A 48 -2.52 -16.23 -1.61
CA ARG A 48 -2.75 -17.68 -1.68
C ARG A 48 -3.09 -18.12 -3.11
N LEU A 49 -2.23 -18.94 -3.71
CA LEU A 49 -2.48 -19.55 -5.02
C LEU A 49 -2.96 -20.99 -4.88
N ASP A 50 -3.90 -21.38 -5.74
CA ASP A 50 -4.26 -22.78 -5.89
C ASP A 50 -3.11 -23.59 -6.52
N ALA A 51 -2.97 -24.86 -6.13
CA ALA A 51 -1.90 -25.73 -6.64
C ALA A 51 -1.86 -25.88 -8.17
N HIS A 52 -3.01 -25.72 -8.84
CA HIS A 52 -3.15 -25.81 -10.29
C HIS A 52 -2.98 -24.46 -11.01
N ALA A 53 -2.76 -23.36 -10.27
CA ALA A 53 -2.61 -22.03 -10.85
C ALA A 53 -1.37 -21.99 -11.76
N PRO A 54 -1.49 -21.51 -13.02
CA PRO A 54 -0.35 -21.36 -13.91
C PRO A 54 0.78 -20.51 -13.31
N ALA A 55 0.44 -19.49 -12.52
CA ALA A 55 1.41 -18.64 -11.84
C ALA A 55 2.28 -19.42 -10.85
N LEU A 56 1.69 -20.33 -10.07
CA LEU A 56 2.45 -21.18 -9.14
C LEU A 56 3.38 -22.13 -9.91
N ASN A 57 2.91 -22.69 -11.03
CA ASN A 57 3.74 -23.55 -11.88
C ASN A 57 4.91 -22.78 -12.50
N ALA A 58 4.69 -21.54 -12.96
CA ALA A 58 5.74 -20.70 -13.52
C ALA A 58 6.80 -20.37 -12.48
N LEU A 59 6.39 -19.94 -11.28
CA LEU A 59 7.30 -19.70 -10.15
C LEU A 59 8.12 -20.96 -9.82
N ALA A 60 7.46 -22.12 -9.69
CA ALA A 60 8.14 -23.39 -9.40
C ALA A 60 9.18 -23.76 -10.47
N ARG A 61 8.92 -23.46 -11.75
CA ARG A 61 9.91 -23.67 -12.83
C ARG A 61 11.12 -22.76 -12.67
N GLN A 62 10.95 -21.51 -12.29
CA GLN A 62 12.08 -20.60 -12.07
C GLN A 62 12.90 -21.00 -10.84
N VAL A 63 12.25 -21.38 -9.74
CA VAL A 63 12.92 -21.90 -8.54
C VAL A 63 13.69 -23.19 -8.88
N HIS A 64 13.09 -24.10 -9.65
CA HIS A 64 13.77 -25.31 -10.12
C HIS A 64 14.98 -24.97 -11.00
N ARG A 65 14.87 -23.98 -11.91
CA ARG A 65 16.00 -23.51 -12.72
C ARG A 65 17.15 -22.97 -11.87
N LEU A 66 16.85 -22.21 -10.82
CA LEU A 66 17.86 -21.78 -9.85
C LEU A 66 18.50 -23.00 -9.17
N ALA A 67 17.69 -23.93 -8.65
CA ALA A 67 18.17 -25.14 -7.96
C ALA A 67 19.01 -26.08 -8.85
N GLN A 68 18.89 -26.01 -10.18
CA GLN A 68 19.78 -26.71 -11.11
C GLN A 68 21.19 -26.09 -11.15
N ALA A 69 21.28 -24.77 -10.93
CA ALA A 69 22.50 -24.00 -11.07
C ALA A 69 23.20 -23.70 -9.74
N MET A 70 22.44 -23.46 -8.67
CA MET A 70 22.94 -23.07 -7.34
C MET A 70 21.96 -23.44 -6.22
N PRO A 71 22.41 -23.53 -4.96
CA PRO A 71 21.53 -23.65 -3.79
C PRO A 71 20.59 -22.47 -3.66
N VAL A 72 19.36 -22.72 -3.22
CA VAL A 72 18.33 -21.69 -3.06
C VAL A 72 17.87 -21.64 -1.60
N LEU A 73 17.93 -20.46 -0.99
CA LEU A 73 17.34 -20.18 0.31
C LEU A 73 16.09 -19.31 0.11
N MET A 74 14.92 -19.81 0.49
CA MET A 74 13.67 -19.06 0.47
C MET A 74 13.25 -18.73 1.90
N LEU A 75 13.04 -17.46 2.19
CA LEU A 75 12.52 -16.97 3.46
C LEU A 75 11.00 -16.84 3.37
N GLN A 76 10.31 -17.23 4.42
CA GLN A 76 8.87 -16.97 4.58
C GLN A 76 8.61 -15.45 4.67
N GLY A 77 7.90 -14.92 3.67
CA GLY A 77 7.38 -13.56 3.64
C GLY A 77 6.08 -13.41 4.43
N THR A 78 5.31 -12.38 4.13
CA THR A 78 4.05 -12.08 4.83
C THR A 78 3.01 -13.20 4.64
N PHE A 79 2.17 -13.43 5.65
CA PHE A 79 1.20 -14.54 5.60
C PHE A 79 -0.02 -14.27 4.71
N SER A 80 -0.29 -13.01 4.36
CA SER A 80 -1.31 -12.63 3.38
C SER A 80 -0.88 -13.07 1.97
N HIS A 81 0.40 -12.86 1.65
CA HIS A 81 1.03 -13.26 0.40
C HIS A 81 1.35 -14.76 0.34
N GLU A 82 1.99 -15.29 1.39
CA GLU A 82 2.47 -16.66 1.50
C GLU A 82 1.95 -17.32 2.79
N PRO A 83 0.73 -17.91 2.80
CA PRO A 83 0.23 -18.61 3.98
C PRO A 83 1.22 -19.70 4.47
N PRO A 84 1.33 -19.97 5.79
CA PRO A 84 2.23 -21.00 6.31
C PRO A 84 2.08 -22.35 5.59
N GLY A 85 3.20 -22.95 5.21
CA GLY A 85 3.26 -24.19 4.43
C GLY A 85 3.19 -24.02 2.91
N THR A 86 2.98 -22.79 2.40
CA THR A 86 3.06 -22.52 0.95
C THR A 86 4.46 -22.85 0.43
N LEU A 87 5.49 -22.44 1.18
CA LEU A 87 6.88 -22.59 0.76
C LEU A 87 7.40 -24.04 0.78
N ASP A 88 6.77 -24.94 1.55
CA ASP A 88 7.14 -26.36 1.61
C ASP A 88 7.07 -27.04 0.23
N ASN A 89 6.15 -26.56 -0.63
CA ASN A 89 6.04 -27.06 -1.99
C ASN A 89 7.29 -26.77 -2.82
N PHE A 90 7.98 -25.65 -2.58
CA PHE A 90 9.21 -25.29 -3.29
C PHE A 90 10.42 -26.05 -2.79
N ALA A 91 10.43 -26.50 -1.53
CA ALA A 91 11.47 -27.40 -1.02
C ALA A 91 11.58 -28.69 -1.87
N LEU A 92 10.44 -29.16 -2.39
CA LEU A 92 10.36 -30.32 -3.28
C LEU A 92 10.89 -30.06 -4.69
N MET A 93 11.10 -28.80 -5.07
CA MET A 93 11.60 -28.40 -6.40
C MET A 93 13.12 -28.43 -6.51
N GLY A 94 13.80 -28.87 -5.45
CA GLY A 94 15.24 -29.13 -5.44
C GLY A 94 15.69 -29.98 -6.63
N ALA A 95 16.93 -29.77 -7.04
CA ALA A 95 17.49 -30.40 -8.23
C ALA A 95 18.92 -30.86 -7.98
N ARG A 96 19.90 -30.31 -8.72
CA ARG A 96 21.32 -30.51 -8.41
C ARG A 96 21.65 -29.96 -7.02
N TYR A 97 21.00 -28.87 -6.63
CA TYR A 97 21.11 -28.24 -5.33
C TYR A 97 19.75 -28.19 -4.62
N PRO A 98 19.75 -28.13 -3.28
CA PRO A 98 18.52 -28.05 -2.49
C PRO A 98 17.87 -26.67 -2.56
N VAL A 99 16.56 -26.66 -2.36
CA VAL A 99 15.78 -25.47 -2.00
C VAL A 99 15.50 -25.56 -0.50
N ALA A 100 16.14 -24.70 0.28
CA ALA A 100 15.98 -24.62 1.72
C ALA A 100 14.96 -23.54 2.08
N ILE A 101 14.03 -23.87 2.97
CA ILE A 101 12.99 -22.97 3.45
C ILE A 101 13.34 -22.50 4.86
N ALA A 102 13.38 -21.18 5.05
CA ALA A 102 13.52 -20.54 6.35
C ALA A 102 12.19 -19.91 6.76
N ASP A 103 11.36 -20.73 7.40
CA ASP A 103 10.01 -20.39 7.90
C ASP A 103 9.98 -20.14 9.42
N ARG A 104 11.13 -20.28 10.09
CA ARG A 104 11.34 -19.92 11.49
C ARG A 104 12.63 -19.14 11.68
N VAL A 105 12.73 -18.47 12.83
CA VAL A 105 13.98 -17.85 13.28
C VAL A 105 15.06 -18.92 13.43
N CYS A 106 16.17 -18.76 12.71
CA CYS A 106 17.29 -19.71 12.73
C CYS A 106 18.58 -19.10 12.17
N GLN A 107 19.69 -19.83 12.37
CA GLN A 107 20.91 -19.66 11.59
C GLN A 107 21.10 -20.86 10.66
N VAL A 108 21.71 -20.63 9.50
CA VAL A 108 21.91 -21.67 8.48
C VAL A 108 23.34 -21.57 7.94
N ALA A 109 24.09 -22.66 7.96
CA ALA A 109 25.42 -22.73 7.36
C ALA A 109 25.36 -23.40 5.98
N LEU A 110 26.14 -22.92 5.02
CA LEU A 110 26.25 -23.50 3.67
C LEU A 110 27.60 -24.23 3.51
N TYR A 111 27.53 -25.48 3.05
CA TYR A 111 28.69 -26.33 2.76
C TYR A 111 28.49 -27.10 1.47
N ASP A 112 29.38 -26.94 0.50
CA ASP A 112 29.38 -27.70 -0.76
C ASP A 112 27.96 -27.75 -1.39
N GLY A 113 27.32 -26.58 -1.39
CA GLY A 113 25.96 -26.41 -1.88
C GLY A 113 24.81 -26.95 -1.00
N ASN A 114 25.06 -27.38 0.24
CA ASN A 114 24.05 -27.92 1.16
C ASN A 114 23.85 -27.04 2.40
N PHE A 115 22.60 -26.88 2.83
CA PHE A 115 22.21 -26.04 3.97
C PHE A 115 22.10 -26.84 5.27
N TRP A 116 22.63 -26.29 6.36
CA TRP A 116 22.61 -26.86 7.70
C TRP A 116 21.99 -25.89 8.70
N PHE A 117 20.78 -26.20 9.17
CA PHE A 117 20.00 -25.34 10.06
C PHE A 117 20.39 -25.54 11.52
N SER A 118 20.43 -24.45 12.28
CA SER A 118 20.56 -24.46 13.74
C SER A 118 19.38 -25.18 14.39
N ARG A 119 19.62 -25.88 15.50
CA ARG A 119 18.52 -26.46 16.31
C ARG A 119 17.62 -25.39 16.92
N GLY A 120 18.21 -24.29 17.37
CA GLY A 120 17.50 -23.14 17.94
C GLY A 120 17.38 -21.95 16.99
N ALA A 121 17.08 -20.78 17.55
CA ALA A 121 17.09 -19.50 16.84
C ALA A 121 18.49 -19.05 16.41
N VAL A 122 19.51 -19.45 17.19
CA VAL A 122 20.93 -19.27 16.89
C VAL A 122 21.65 -20.60 17.09
N PHE A 123 22.84 -20.75 16.51
CA PHE A 123 23.72 -21.87 16.80
C PHE A 123 24.13 -21.87 18.27
N ASP A 124 24.07 -23.03 18.91
CA ASP A 124 24.65 -23.21 20.25
C ASP A 124 26.18 -23.39 20.20
N GLU A 125 26.84 -23.44 21.36
CA GLU A 125 28.31 -23.47 21.41
C GLU A 125 28.92 -24.74 20.80
N ASP A 126 28.19 -25.86 20.75
CA ASP A 126 28.66 -27.08 20.11
C ASP A 126 28.49 -27.00 18.58
N GLU A 127 27.38 -26.45 18.10
CA GLU A 127 27.16 -26.13 16.68
C GLU A 127 28.19 -25.12 16.18
N ILE A 128 28.46 -24.05 16.94
CA ILE A 128 29.49 -23.06 16.62
C ILE A 128 30.85 -23.75 16.50
N ARG A 129 31.25 -24.57 17.48
CA ARG A 129 32.56 -25.26 17.45
C ARG A 129 32.68 -26.15 16.22
N HIS A 130 31.64 -26.94 15.95
CA HIS A 130 31.60 -27.80 14.77
C HIS A 130 31.75 -27.02 13.47
N HIS A 131 31.01 -25.92 13.32
CA HIS A 131 31.09 -25.10 12.12
C HIS A 131 32.42 -24.35 11.99
N MET A 132 33.06 -23.94 13.09
CA MET A 132 34.41 -23.37 13.02
C MET A 132 35.46 -24.38 12.53
N GLU A 133 35.31 -25.66 12.87
CA GLU A 133 36.19 -26.73 12.41
C GLU A 133 35.95 -27.10 10.94
N CYS A 134 34.71 -27.00 10.48
CA CYS A 134 34.32 -27.37 9.11
C CYS A 134 34.38 -26.22 8.10
N GLU A 135 34.58 -24.97 8.55
CA GLU A 135 34.75 -23.77 7.72
C GLU A 135 33.64 -23.57 6.65
N PRO A 136 32.42 -23.13 7.04
CA PRO A 136 31.33 -22.91 6.10
C PRO A 136 31.67 -21.82 5.09
N GLU A 137 31.09 -21.94 3.89
CA GLU A 137 31.20 -20.94 2.84
C GLU A 137 30.52 -19.62 3.24
N VAL A 138 29.42 -19.73 3.99
CA VAL A 138 28.65 -18.60 4.54
C VAL A 138 27.74 -19.08 5.67
N VAL A 139 27.46 -18.18 6.61
CA VAL A 139 26.42 -18.34 7.63
C VAL A 139 25.32 -17.32 7.41
N PHE A 140 24.09 -17.81 7.25
CA PHE A 140 22.87 -17.01 7.18
C PHE A 140 22.23 -16.86 8.57
N THR A 141 21.69 -15.68 8.88
CA THR A 141 20.77 -15.43 9.98
C THR A 141 19.42 -15.11 9.38
N CYS A 142 18.46 -16.02 9.53
CA CYS A 142 17.15 -15.94 8.91
C CYS A 142 16.11 -15.50 9.94
N LEU A 143 15.39 -14.43 9.60
CA LEU A 143 14.31 -13.87 10.39
C LEU A 143 13.08 -13.70 9.47
N PRO A 144 12.24 -14.73 9.33
CA PRO A 144 11.02 -14.65 8.52
C PRO A 144 9.97 -13.76 9.18
N THR A 145 8.89 -13.44 8.45
CA THR A 145 7.70 -12.85 9.06
C THR A 145 7.18 -13.76 10.17
N MET A 146 6.92 -13.20 11.35
CA MET A 146 6.36 -13.92 12.50
C MET A 146 4.93 -13.45 12.79
N ASN A 147 4.07 -14.35 13.27
CA ASN A 147 2.76 -13.96 13.80
C ASN A 147 2.86 -13.70 15.31
N LYS A 148 1.82 -13.07 15.88
CA LYS A 148 1.74 -12.82 17.33
C LYS A 148 1.83 -14.08 18.19
N ALA A 149 1.46 -15.26 17.68
CA ALA A 149 1.56 -16.52 18.41
C ALA A 149 3.00 -17.07 18.42
N ASP A 150 3.74 -16.93 17.31
CA ASP A 150 5.17 -17.27 17.22
C ASP A 150 6.00 -16.43 18.21
N LEU A 151 5.57 -15.18 18.43
CA LEU A 151 6.13 -14.24 19.39
C LEU A 151 5.66 -14.48 20.84
N ALA A 152 4.48 -15.06 21.03
CA ALA A 152 3.94 -15.38 22.35
C ALA A 152 4.51 -16.68 22.93
N LEU A 153 5.02 -17.59 22.10
CA LEU A 153 5.63 -18.85 22.55
C LEU A 153 6.86 -18.62 23.46
N PRO A 154 7.73 -17.61 23.21
CA PRO A 154 8.80 -17.25 24.14
C PRO A 154 8.41 -16.26 25.25
N VAL A 155 7.49 -15.30 24.99
CA VAL A 155 7.29 -14.10 25.85
C VAL A 155 5.93 -14.04 26.57
N GLY A 156 4.95 -14.87 26.18
CA GLY A 156 3.59 -14.86 26.72
C GLY A 156 2.65 -13.80 26.11
N ALA A 157 1.34 -14.09 26.07
CA ALA A 157 0.37 -13.38 25.23
C ALA A 157 0.04 -11.91 25.59
N LEU A 158 0.32 -11.45 26.81
CA LEU A 158 -0.10 -10.12 27.29
C LEU A 158 0.94 -9.01 27.01
N ALA A 159 2.17 -9.36 26.62
CA ALA A 159 3.29 -8.42 26.45
C ALA A 159 3.67 -8.17 24.96
N ALA A 160 3.04 -8.86 24.02
CA ALA A 160 3.55 -9.07 22.66
C ALA A 160 3.64 -7.83 21.72
N CYS A 161 3.01 -6.69 22.02
CA CYS A 161 3.04 -5.52 21.11
C CYS A 161 4.15 -4.50 21.44
N THR A 162 4.43 -4.25 22.72
CA THR A 162 5.50 -3.33 23.14
C THR A 162 6.86 -4.04 23.19
N GLU A 163 6.86 -5.35 23.42
CA GLU A 163 8.07 -6.19 23.51
C GLU A 163 8.57 -6.71 22.15
N LEU A 164 7.85 -6.52 21.05
CA LEU A 164 8.24 -7.10 19.75
C LEU A 164 9.56 -6.51 19.24
N SER A 165 9.68 -5.18 19.21
CA SER A 165 10.89 -4.51 18.76
C SER A 165 12.08 -4.83 19.66
N ASP A 166 11.86 -4.94 20.97
CA ASP A 166 12.89 -5.31 21.94
C ASP A 166 13.31 -6.77 21.79
N THR A 167 12.36 -7.69 21.63
CA THR A 167 12.63 -9.12 21.36
C THR A 167 13.41 -9.30 20.06
N LEU A 168 13.06 -8.57 19.00
CA LEU A 168 13.77 -8.57 17.73
C LEU A 168 15.20 -8.03 17.88
N ALA A 169 15.37 -6.92 18.60
CA ALA A 169 16.69 -6.34 18.87
C ALA A 169 17.56 -7.29 19.70
N GLU A 170 16.99 -7.97 20.71
CA GLU A 170 17.68 -8.98 21.50
C GLU A 170 18.12 -10.18 20.66
N PHE A 171 17.24 -10.69 19.79
CA PHE A 171 17.58 -11.75 18.86
C PHE A 171 18.71 -11.33 17.93
N LEU A 172 18.61 -10.16 17.29
CA LEU A 172 19.64 -9.66 16.38
C LEU A 172 20.97 -9.48 17.12
N ALA A 173 20.97 -8.95 18.34
CA ALA A 173 22.17 -8.86 19.17
C ALA A 173 22.73 -10.24 19.56
N ALA A 174 21.87 -11.24 19.79
CA ALA A 174 22.29 -12.61 20.07
C ALA A 174 22.93 -13.28 18.86
N ALA A 175 22.27 -13.21 17.70
CA ALA A 175 22.82 -13.66 16.43
C ALA A 175 24.14 -12.93 16.12
N GLY A 176 24.22 -11.63 16.43
CA GLY A 176 25.41 -10.82 16.26
C GLY A 176 26.64 -11.33 17.01
N ARG A 177 26.48 -11.85 18.23
CA ARG A 177 27.58 -12.49 18.96
C ARG A 177 28.13 -13.71 18.21
N THR A 178 27.24 -14.52 17.62
CA THR A 178 27.63 -15.69 16.83
C THR A 178 28.26 -15.27 15.49
N ASN A 179 27.65 -14.32 14.79
CA ASN A 179 28.13 -13.81 13.50
C ASN A 179 29.50 -13.13 13.62
N ALA A 180 29.76 -12.41 14.72
CA ALA A 180 31.06 -11.83 15.00
C ALA A 180 32.17 -12.88 15.13
N LYS A 181 31.89 -14.03 15.77
CA LYS A 181 32.84 -15.15 15.87
C LYS A 181 33.18 -15.68 14.46
N PHE A 182 32.18 -15.88 13.59
CA PHE A 182 32.39 -16.39 12.23
C PHE A 182 33.16 -15.40 11.35
N ARG A 183 32.82 -14.12 11.41
CA ARG A 183 33.56 -13.09 10.69
C ARG A 183 35.02 -12.98 11.14
N ALA A 184 35.27 -13.10 12.45
CA ALA A 184 36.64 -13.13 12.98
C ALA A 184 37.44 -14.34 12.48
N ALA A 185 36.77 -15.45 12.17
CA ALA A 185 37.33 -16.64 11.54
C ALA A 185 37.42 -16.55 10.00
N GLY A 186 37.03 -15.43 9.38
CA GLY A 186 37.08 -15.26 7.93
C GLY A 186 35.86 -15.81 7.17
N VAL A 187 34.82 -16.24 7.89
CA VAL A 187 33.56 -16.73 7.30
C VAL A 187 32.59 -15.56 7.03
N PRO A 188 32.07 -15.40 5.80
CA PRO A 188 31.02 -14.43 5.49
C PRO A 188 29.73 -14.69 6.28
N THR A 189 29.08 -13.61 6.72
CA THR A 189 27.78 -13.69 7.42
C THR A 189 26.73 -12.83 6.72
N VAL A 190 25.53 -13.37 6.57
CA VAL A 190 24.42 -12.75 5.83
C VAL A 190 23.14 -12.78 6.65
N GLY A 191 22.51 -11.64 6.90
CA GLY A 191 21.15 -11.59 7.42
C GLY A 191 20.13 -11.68 6.29
N VAL A 192 19.00 -12.35 6.52
CA VAL A 192 17.87 -12.40 5.57
C VAL A 192 16.58 -12.17 6.35
N SER A 193 15.79 -11.18 5.95
CA SER A 193 14.50 -10.90 6.59
C SER A 193 13.50 -10.26 5.63
N HIS A 194 12.24 -10.18 6.07
CA HIS A 194 11.14 -9.57 5.34
C HIS A 194 10.40 -8.63 6.30
N GLY A 195 10.47 -7.32 6.04
CA GLY A 195 9.87 -6.32 6.93
C GLY A 195 10.35 -4.90 6.64
N THR A 196 9.93 -3.95 7.48
CA THR A 196 10.08 -2.51 7.22
C THR A 196 11.22 -1.91 8.03
N VAL A 197 12.15 -1.21 7.38
CA VAL A 197 13.15 -0.41 8.09
C VAL A 197 12.60 0.97 8.40
N ASN A 198 12.73 1.43 9.64
CA ASN A 198 12.26 2.74 10.05
C ASN A 198 12.92 3.85 9.23
N GLY A 199 12.09 4.67 8.58
CA GLY A 199 12.55 5.75 7.72
C GLY A 199 12.88 5.31 6.29
N CYS A 200 12.59 4.07 5.87
CA CYS A 200 12.73 3.66 4.48
C CYS A 200 11.75 4.42 3.58
N GLU A 201 12.14 4.59 2.32
CA GLU A 201 11.26 5.17 1.31
C GLU A 201 10.45 4.06 0.67
N THR A 202 9.12 4.19 0.66
CA THR A 202 8.26 3.29 -0.11
C THR A 202 8.41 3.52 -1.60
N GLU A 203 7.86 2.62 -2.40
CA GLU A 203 7.77 2.67 -3.85
C GLU A 203 7.06 3.92 -4.38
N HIS A 204 6.25 4.57 -3.54
CA HIS A 204 5.60 5.86 -3.82
C HIS A 204 6.40 7.08 -3.32
N GLY A 205 7.59 6.88 -2.77
CA GLY A 205 8.45 7.93 -2.24
C GLY A 205 7.99 8.53 -0.91
N VAL A 206 7.13 7.81 -0.19
CA VAL A 206 6.63 8.21 1.14
C VAL A 206 7.46 7.50 2.20
N THR A 207 7.85 8.20 3.25
CA THR A 207 8.51 7.57 4.40
C THR A 207 7.48 6.82 5.23
N MET A 208 7.67 5.53 5.43
CA MET A 208 6.76 4.71 6.24
C MET A 208 7.07 4.79 7.74
N ALA A 209 6.00 4.82 8.53
CA ALA A 209 6.01 4.67 9.98
C ALA A 209 4.73 3.96 10.41
N GLY A 210 4.84 2.88 11.15
CA GLY A 210 3.74 2.15 11.74
C GLY A 210 3.26 0.96 10.91
N PHE A 211 3.22 -0.18 11.60
CA PHE A 211 2.54 -1.45 11.29
C PHE A 211 3.38 -2.44 10.46
N ASP A 212 3.82 -3.49 11.14
CA ASP A 212 4.60 -4.68 10.71
C ASP A 212 6.15 -4.60 10.76
N HIS A 213 6.75 -5.67 11.32
CA HIS A 213 8.19 -5.90 11.60
C HIS A 213 9.10 -4.70 11.39
N GLU A 214 9.03 -3.73 12.30
CA GLU A 214 9.85 -2.53 12.23
C GLU A 214 11.28 -2.79 12.70
N PHE A 215 12.21 -2.68 11.77
CA PHE A 215 13.62 -2.74 12.02
C PHE A 215 14.20 -1.34 12.23
N SER A 216 14.96 -1.18 13.30
CA SER A 216 15.93 -0.08 13.35
C SER A 216 17.20 -0.50 12.60
N LEU A 217 17.81 0.43 11.86
CA LEU A 217 19.13 0.20 11.25
C LEU A 217 20.16 -0.21 12.31
N GLY A 218 20.08 0.36 13.52
CA GLY A 218 20.93 -0.02 14.65
C GLY A 218 20.79 -1.50 15.01
N GLY A 219 19.57 -2.02 15.09
CA GLY A 219 19.29 -3.44 15.34
C GLY A 219 19.82 -4.35 14.23
N LEU A 220 19.60 -3.98 12.95
CA LEU A 220 20.12 -4.76 11.82
C LEU A 220 21.65 -4.84 11.80
N PHE A 221 22.33 -3.71 12.06
CA PHE A 221 23.80 -3.72 12.16
C PHE A 221 24.30 -4.44 13.43
N ALA A 222 23.51 -4.49 14.50
CA ALA A 222 23.82 -5.27 15.71
C ALA A 222 23.84 -6.78 15.47
N ALA A 223 23.23 -7.26 14.37
CA ALA A 223 23.37 -8.64 13.92
C ALA A 223 24.77 -8.98 13.40
N GLU A 224 25.69 -8.01 13.29
CA GLU A 224 27.09 -8.20 12.89
C GLU A 224 27.25 -8.96 11.55
N CYS A 225 26.23 -8.93 10.69
CA CYS A 225 26.28 -9.49 9.35
C CYS A 225 27.10 -8.59 8.41
N SER A 226 27.78 -9.21 7.44
CA SER A 226 28.48 -8.47 6.37
C SER A 226 27.50 -7.91 5.35
N ALA A 227 26.47 -8.69 5.01
CA ALA A 227 25.32 -8.25 4.22
C ALA A 227 24.02 -8.52 4.99
N PHE A 228 23.00 -7.68 4.84
CA PHE A 228 21.65 -7.93 5.34
C PHE A 228 20.66 -7.72 4.20
N MET A 229 20.05 -8.81 3.76
CA MET A 229 19.16 -8.91 2.61
C MET A 229 17.72 -8.79 3.10
N LEU A 230 17.02 -7.74 2.67
CA LEU A 230 15.65 -7.46 3.09
C LEU A 230 14.67 -7.57 1.92
N GLY A 231 13.47 -8.07 2.21
CA GLY A 231 12.26 -7.96 1.38
C GLY A 231 11.17 -7.13 2.05
N HIS A 232 10.04 -6.90 1.35
CA HIS A 232 8.83 -6.16 1.74
C HIS A 232 8.70 -4.79 1.07
N ILE A 233 9.82 -4.06 0.95
CA ILE A 233 9.80 -2.73 0.36
C ILE A 233 10.10 -2.83 -1.14
N HIS A 234 9.13 -2.43 -1.97
CA HIS A 234 9.22 -2.55 -3.43
C HIS A 234 10.17 -1.54 -4.09
N LYS A 235 10.82 -0.67 -3.30
CA LYS A 235 11.83 0.27 -3.77
C LYS A 235 13.24 -0.19 -3.41
N PHE A 236 14.10 -0.27 -4.41
CA PHE A 236 15.54 -0.48 -4.22
C PHE A 236 16.14 0.63 -3.34
N GLN A 237 16.84 0.21 -2.27
CA GLN A 237 17.58 1.12 -1.39
C GLN A 237 18.59 0.35 -0.53
N THR A 238 19.68 1.02 -0.15
CA THR A 238 20.76 0.41 0.65
C THR A 238 21.28 1.36 1.72
N TRP A 239 21.72 0.81 2.84
CA TRP A 239 22.43 1.52 3.90
C TRP A 239 23.75 0.82 4.19
N GLU A 240 24.81 1.61 4.36
CA GLU A 240 26.15 1.10 4.64
C GLU A 240 26.65 1.62 5.98
N ARG A 241 27.31 0.75 6.74
CA ARG A 241 28.06 1.12 7.94
C ARG A 241 29.29 0.24 8.10
N GLU A 242 30.46 0.85 8.11
CA GLU A 242 31.74 0.16 8.36
C GLU A 242 31.96 -1.05 7.42
N GLY A 243 31.64 -0.88 6.12
CA GLY A 243 31.76 -1.92 5.10
C GLY A 243 30.68 -3.01 5.14
N ARG A 244 29.75 -2.97 6.10
CA ARG A 244 28.55 -3.82 6.14
C ARG A 244 27.41 -3.12 5.43
N VAL A 245 26.59 -3.87 4.71
CA VAL A 245 25.51 -3.31 3.89
C VAL A 245 24.18 -3.98 4.18
N VAL A 246 23.14 -3.17 4.39
CA VAL A 246 21.72 -3.58 4.46
C VAL A 246 21.06 -3.14 3.15
N GLY A 247 20.22 -3.97 2.52
CA GLY A 247 19.60 -3.58 1.26
C GLY A 247 18.30 -4.30 0.91
N TYR A 248 17.38 -3.52 0.35
CA TYR A 248 16.19 -4.00 -0.35
C TYR A 248 16.48 -4.02 -1.86
N PRO A 249 16.15 -5.11 -2.58
CA PRO A 249 16.24 -5.14 -4.03
C PRO A 249 15.07 -4.37 -4.67
N GLY A 250 13.98 -4.17 -3.93
CA GLY A 250 12.70 -3.81 -4.51
C GLY A 250 11.98 -5.03 -5.09
N SER A 251 10.83 -4.78 -5.71
CA SER A 251 10.07 -5.81 -6.42
C SER A 251 10.76 -6.24 -7.70
N ILE A 252 10.59 -7.50 -8.09
CA ILE A 252 11.23 -8.06 -9.30
C ILE A 252 10.71 -7.42 -10.59
N GLY A 253 9.45 -7.01 -10.58
CA GLY A 253 8.74 -6.35 -11.66
C GLY A 253 7.91 -5.18 -11.13
N ARG A 254 7.20 -4.49 -12.02
CA ARG A 254 6.38 -3.34 -11.63
C ARG A 254 4.92 -3.76 -11.47
N PHE A 255 4.43 -3.78 -10.23
CA PHE A 255 3.10 -4.30 -9.91
C PHE A 255 2.07 -3.20 -9.63
N HIS A 256 2.51 -2.06 -9.09
CA HIS A 256 1.62 -0.95 -8.74
C HIS A 256 1.83 0.31 -9.57
N TYR A 257 0.73 1.05 -9.73
CA TYR A 257 0.73 2.35 -10.37
C TYR A 257 1.40 3.41 -9.49
N GLY A 258 2.59 3.85 -9.87
CA GLY A 258 3.35 4.92 -9.21
C GLY A 258 4.65 4.43 -8.59
N GLU A 259 5.02 3.16 -8.76
CA GLU A 259 6.34 2.66 -8.37
C GLU A 259 7.43 3.37 -9.17
N LEU A 260 8.36 4.02 -8.46
CA LEU A 260 9.46 4.77 -9.06
C LEU A 260 10.73 3.92 -9.20
N GLY A 261 11.59 4.30 -10.14
CA GLY A 261 12.91 3.69 -10.34
C GLY A 261 12.89 2.37 -11.10
N ASP A 262 14.10 1.83 -11.26
CA ASP A 262 14.33 0.52 -11.87
C ASP A 262 13.90 -0.60 -10.92
N LYS A 263 13.44 -1.70 -11.51
CA LYS A 263 13.07 -2.94 -10.81
C LYS A 263 14.10 -4.01 -11.11
N GLY A 264 14.27 -4.97 -10.22
CA GLY A 264 15.17 -6.07 -10.47
C GLY A 264 15.59 -6.83 -9.23
N TYR A 265 16.85 -7.27 -9.21
CA TYR A 265 17.41 -8.07 -8.12
C TYR A 265 18.78 -7.51 -7.72
N LEU A 266 19.25 -7.85 -6.51
CA LEU A 266 20.59 -7.45 -6.08
C LEU A 266 21.62 -8.54 -6.32
N SER A 267 22.67 -8.19 -7.05
CA SER A 267 23.90 -8.98 -7.11
C SER A 267 24.84 -8.52 -6.00
N TRP A 268 25.13 -9.41 -5.06
CA TRP A 268 25.99 -9.13 -3.91
C TRP A 268 27.37 -9.73 -4.08
N GLU A 269 28.39 -9.00 -3.66
CA GLU A 269 29.70 -9.53 -3.34
C GLU A 269 29.89 -9.46 -1.82
N VAL A 270 29.99 -10.62 -1.17
CA VAL A 270 30.08 -10.73 0.29
C VAL A 270 31.38 -11.39 0.72
N SER A 271 32.03 -10.82 1.72
CA SER A 271 33.22 -11.36 2.40
C SER A 271 32.99 -11.27 3.92
N ALA A 272 33.86 -11.88 4.73
CA ALA A 272 33.79 -11.72 6.19
C ALA A 272 34.02 -10.28 6.68
N SER A 273 34.72 -9.47 5.91
CA SER A 273 35.05 -8.09 6.26
C SER A 273 34.05 -7.06 5.75
N GLY A 274 33.12 -7.43 4.87
CA GLY A 274 32.16 -6.49 4.29
C GLY A 274 31.45 -7.00 3.05
N ALA A 275 30.56 -6.17 2.51
CA ALA A 275 29.74 -6.50 1.35
C ALA A 275 29.54 -5.31 0.40
N ARG A 276 29.16 -5.62 -0.83
CA ARG A 276 28.74 -4.65 -1.85
C ARG A 276 27.53 -5.19 -2.59
N ALA A 277 26.53 -4.34 -2.84
CA ALA A 277 25.33 -4.70 -3.60
C ALA A 277 25.23 -3.85 -4.87
N VAL A 278 24.78 -4.46 -5.97
CA VAL A 278 24.45 -3.76 -7.21
C VAL A 278 23.07 -4.21 -7.67
N LEU A 279 22.18 -3.24 -7.93
CA LEU A 279 20.90 -3.51 -8.57
C LEU A 279 21.13 -3.89 -10.03
N ILE A 280 20.66 -5.07 -10.42
CA ILE A 280 20.62 -5.51 -11.81
C ILE A 280 19.18 -5.33 -12.32
N PRO A 281 18.94 -4.37 -13.23
CA PRO A 281 17.60 -4.11 -13.71
C PRO A 281 17.02 -5.29 -14.49
N THR A 282 15.74 -5.58 -14.25
CA THR A 282 14.94 -6.51 -15.05
C THR A 282 14.25 -5.76 -16.19
N PRO A 283 13.77 -6.48 -17.24
CA PRO A 283 12.91 -5.89 -18.27
C PRO A 283 11.48 -5.64 -17.73
N SER A 284 11.38 -4.91 -16.63
CA SER A 284 10.12 -4.47 -16.05
C SER A 284 9.44 -3.46 -16.98
N ARG A 285 8.10 -3.48 -17.02
CA ARG A 285 7.34 -2.51 -17.80
C ARG A 285 7.60 -1.11 -17.24
N GLU A 286 7.88 -0.19 -18.15
CA GLU A 286 7.93 1.23 -17.80
C GLU A 286 6.54 1.73 -17.43
N MET A 287 6.51 2.75 -16.56
CA MET A 287 5.28 3.43 -16.19
C MET A 287 5.36 4.91 -16.48
N VAL A 288 4.29 5.44 -17.08
CA VAL A 288 4.13 6.86 -17.34
C VAL A 288 2.94 7.37 -16.55
N SER A 289 3.16 8.34 -15.67
CA SER A 289 2.08 9.00 -14.94
C SER A 289 1.99 10.47 -15.33
N VAL A 290 0.78 10.91 -15.69
CA VAL A 290 0.47 12.30 -15.99
C VAL A 290 -0.67 12.77 -15.09
N ALA A 291 -0.65 14.04 -14.70
CA ALA A 291 -1.69 14.69 -13.92
C ALA A 291 -2.13 15.98 -14.62
N PHE A 292 -3.43 16.14 -14.83
CA PHE A 292 -4.05 17.33 -15.41
C PHE A 292 -4.81 18.12 -14.34
N ASP A 293 -4.72 19.45 -14.40
CA ASP A 293 -5.57 20.36 -13.64
C ASP A 293 -6.67 20.90 -14.57
N GLY A 294 -7.86 20.31 -14.49
CA GLY A 294 -8.93 20.46 -15.47
C GLY A 294 -9.12 19.23 -16.39
N PRO A 295 -9.97 19.34 -17.43
CA PRO A 295 -10.14 18.26 -18.41
C PRO A 295 -8.81 17.95 -19.13
N PRO A 296 -8.45 16.67 -19.32
CA PRO A 296 -7.22 16.30 -20.01
C PRO A 296 -7.10 16.90 -21.42
N ASP A 297 -5.93 17.46 -21.75
CA ASP A 297 -5.68 17.98 -23.09
C ASP A 297 -5.57 16.85 -24.11
N THR A 298 -6.36 16.93 -25.18
CA THR A 298 -6.43 15.85 -26.19
C THR A 298 -5.12 15.69 -26.98
N SER A 299 -4.41 16.78 -27.24
CA SER A 299 -3.14 16.74 -27.99
C SER A 299 -2.02 16.13 -27.15
N GLU A 300 -1.96 16.46 -25.85
CA GLU A 300 -1.04 15.84 -24.91
C GLU A 300 -1.32 14.34 -24.74
N LEU A 301 -2.60 13.96 -24.64
CA LEU A 301 -2.99 12.55 -24.58
C LEU A 301 -2.60 11.76 -25.83
N GLN A 302 -2.74 12.35 -27.03
CA GLN A 302 -2.32 11.70 -28.27
C GLN A 302 -0.80 11.51 -28.35
N ALA A 303 -0.03 12.53 -27.97
CA ALA A 303 1.43 12.44 -27.91
C ALA A 303 1.88 11.39 -26.89
N LEU A 304 1.23 11.37 -25.71
CA LEU A 304 1.49 10.40 -24.66
C LEU A 304 1.15 8.97 -25.11
N ALA A 305 0.01 8.77 -25.77
CA ALA A 305 -0.39 7.47 -26.30
C ALA A 305 0.61 6.92 -27.32
N ALA A 306 1.08 7.76 -28.25
CA ALA A 306 2.10 7.39 -29.23
C ALA A 306 3.43 6.96 -28.58
N ALA A 307 3.79 7.56 -27.44
CA ALA A 307 5.02 7.25 -26.71
C ALA A 307 4.90 6.12 -25.68
N SER A 308 3.69 5.60 -25.44
CA SER A 308 3.38 4.67 -24.33
C SER A 308 3.05 3.25 -24.78
N ALA A 309 3.42 2.87 -26.01
CA ALA A 309 3.24 1.50 -26.49
C ALA A 309 3.93 0.49 -25.56
N GLY A 310 3.18 -0.51 -25.08
CA GLY A 310 3.66 -1.53 -24.14
C GLY A 310 3.95 -1.05 -22.71
N LYS A 311 3.69 0.23 -22.38
CA LYS A 311 3.91 0.80 -21.04
C LYS A 311 2.63 0.75 -20.20
N PHE A 312 2.78 0.88 -18.89
CA PHE A 312 1.65 1.19 -18.01
C PHE A 312 1.43 2.70 -17.97
N VAL A 313 0.18 3.12 -18.16
CA VAL A 313 -0.17 4.55 -18.19
C VAL A 313 -1.13 4.87 -17.06
N ARG A 314 -0.79 5.85 -16.23
CA ARG A 314 -1.65 6.38 -15.16
C ARG A 314 -2.01 7.82 -15.48
N ILE A 315 -3.29 8.09 -15.73
CA ILE A 315 -3.79 9.41 -16.08
C ILE A 315 -4.67 9.90 -14.94
N ARG A 316 -4.23 10.96 -14.28
CA ARG A 316 -4.96 11.62 -13.21
C ARG A 316 -5.46 12.96 -13.70
N TRP A 317 -6.67 13.34 -13.32
CA TRP A 317 -7.12 14.70 -13.55
C TRP A 317 -8.08 15.16 -12.46
N GLN A 318 -8.04 16.45 -12.16
CA GLN A 318 -8.95 17.08 -11.23
C GLN A 318 -9.91 18.00 -12.00
N ILE A 319 -11.21 17.86 -11.79
CA ILE A 319 -12.22 18.59 -12.57
C ILE A 319 -13.41 18.98 -11.71
N ASP A 320 -13.98 20.16 -11.92
CA ASP A 320 -15.22 20.56 -11.24
C ASP A 320 -16.40 19.68 -11.70
N GLU A 321 -17.40 19.53 -10.82
CA GLU A 321 -18.61 18.75 -11.12
C GLU A 321 -19.31 19.18 -12.42
N GLU A 322 -19.31 20.47 -12.72
CA GLU A 322 -19.93 21.05 -13.94
C GLU A 322 -19.21 20.63 -15.23
N HIS A 323 -17.91 20.34 -15.14
CA HIS A 323 -17.05 20.03 -16.28
C HIS A 323 -16.86 18.52 -16.48
N LYS A 324 -17.40 17.67 -15.60
CA LYS A 324 -17.29 16.20 -15.67
C LYS A 324 -17.70 15.61 -17.02
N GLN A 325 -18.69 16.21 -17.70
CA GLN A 325 -19.19 15.74 -19.00
C GLN A 325 -18.23 15.99 -20.17
N LEU A 326 -17.18 16.81 -19.97
CA LEU A 326 -16.20 17.14 -21.02
C LEU A 326 -15.18 16.02 -21.26
N VAL A 327 -15.09 15.04 -20.36
CA VAL A 327 -14.07 13.98 -20.43
C VAL A 327 -14.71 12.67 -20.87
N ASP A 328 -14.42 12.26 -22.11
CA ASP A 328 -14.80 10.95 -22.62
C ASP A 328 -13.74 9.91 -22.26
N ARG A 329 -14.00 9.16 -21.19
CA ARG A 329 -13.10 8.09 -20.71
C ARG A 329 -12.87 7.01 -21.75
N LYS A 330 -13.89 6.65 -22.54
CA LYS A 330 -13.77 5.59 -23.56
C LYS A 330 -12.90 6.05 -24.72
N ALA A 331 -13.02 7.32 -25.11
CA ALA A 331 -12.14 7.89 -26.12
C ALA A 331 -10.68 7.89 -25.65
N ILE A 332 -10.43 8.23 -24.38
CA ILE A 332 -9.09 8.16 -23.79
C ILE A 332 -8.58 6.72 -23.82
N GLU A 333 -9.32 5.75 -23.27
CA GLU A 333 -8.93 4.33 -23.28
C GLU A 333 -8.61 3.81 -24.69
N ALA A 334 -9.42 4.20 -25.69
CA ALA A 334 -9.19 3.81 -27.08
C ALA A 334 -7.88 4.38 -27.67
N MET A 335 -7.50 5.62 -27.31
CA MET A 335 -6.22 6.22 -27.73
C MET A 335 -5.03 5.38 -27.25
N PHE A 336 -5.14 4.78 -26.06
CA PHE A 336 -4.08 4.00 -25.44
C PHE A 336 -4.19 2.48 -25.66
N SER A 337 -4.89 2.04 -26.71
CA SER A 337 -5.05 0.62 -27.05
C SER A 337 -3.73 -0.16 -27.26
N THR A 338 -2.63 0.55 -27.55
CA THR A 338 -1.29 -0.05 -27.67
C THR A 338 -0.50 -0.07 -26.36
N ALA A 339 -0.99 0.57 -25.30
CA ALA A 339 -0.39 0.49 -23.97
C ALA A 339 -0.65 -0.89 -23.36
N ALA A 340 0.19 -1.30 -22.39
CA ALA A 340 -0.03 -2.57 -21.70
C ALA A 340 -1.26 -2.52 -20.78
N ALA A 341 -1.44 -1.40 -20.09
CA ALA A 341 -2.66 -1.09 -19.33
C ALA A 341 -2.75 0.42 -19.07
N VAL A 342 -3.97 0.90 -18.86
CA VAL A 342 -4.28 2.31 -18.63
C VAL A 342 -5.16 2.42 -17.40
N LYS A 343 -4.76 3.25 -16.45
CA LYS A 343 -5.54 3.58 -15.26
C LYS A 343 -5.95 5.04 -15.31
N LEU A 344 -7.25 5.29 -15.26
CA LEU A 344 -7.85 6.61 -15.24
C LEU A 344 -8.34 6.94 -13.83
N GLU A 345 -7.85 8.04 -13.24
CA GLU A 345 -8.19 8.46 -11.88
C GLU A 345 -8.75 9.90 -11.88
N PRO A 346 -10.06 10.06 -12.13
CA PRO A 346 -10.73 11.35 -12.06
C PRO A 346 -11.00 11.76 -10.61
N ARG A 347 -10.65 13.00 -10.26
CA ARG A 347 -11.04 13.64 -9.01
C ARG A 347 -12.04 14.75 -9.29
N VAL A 348 -13.30 14.55 -8.91
CA VAL A 348 -14.34 15.56 -9.10
C VAL A 348 -14.40 16.48 -7.87
N LEU A 349 -14.19 17.78 -8.07
CA LEU A 349 -14.34 18.77 -7.02
C LEU A 349 -15.82 19.18 -6.90
N PRO A 350 -16.45 19.04 -5.72
CA PRO A 350 -17.82 19.48 -5.52
C PRO A 350 -17.90 21.02 -5.55
N VAL A 351 -18.81 21.55 -6.36
CA VAL A 351 -19.03 23.00 -6.45
C VAL A 351 -20.06 23.42 -5.40
N ILE A 352 -19.62 23.89 -4.23
CA ILE A 352 -20.52 24.42 -3.20
C ILE A 352 -20.93 25.84 -3.59
N ARG A 353 -22.13 25.99 -4.17
CA ARG A 353 -22.76 27.31 -4.37
C ARG A 353 -23.57 27.70 -3.14
N SER A 354 -23.10 28.71 -2.40
CA SER A 354 -23.95 29.37 -1.40
C SER A 354 -24.95 30.29 -2.11
N ARG A 355 -26.16 29.79 -2.35
CA ARG A 355 -27.25 30.58 -2.97
C ARG A 355 -27.77 31.72 -2.08
N ALA A 356 -27.37 31.76 -0.81
CA ALA A 356 -27.85 32.71 0.19
C ALA A 356 -26.73 33.16 1.14
N SER A 357 -25.59 33.55 0.58
CA SER A 357 -24.47 34.06 1.38
C SER A 357 -24.90 35.30 2.16
N GLY A 358 -24.73 35.27 3.49
CA GLY A 358 -24.97 36.40 4.38
C GLY A 358 -26.34 36.42 5.11
N ILE A 359 -27.33 35.59 4.72
CA ILE A 359 -28.60 35.51 5.49
C ILE A 359 -28.33 34.95 6.89
N SER A 360 -27.58 33.85 7.00
CA SER A 360 -27.32 33.20 8.29
C SER A 360 -26.52 34.07 9.27
N THR A 361 -25.74 35.04 8.76
CA THR A 361 -24.91 35.96 9.55
C THR A 361 -25.62 37.26 9.92
N ALA A 362 -26.82 37.53 9.39
CA ALA A 362 -27.56 38.74 9.73
C ALA A 362 -28.10 38.69 11.18
N PRO A 363 -28.02 39.79 11.95
CA PRO A 363 -28.23 39.77 13.40
C PRO A 363 -29.71 39.72 13.83
N THR A 364 -30.65 40.11 12.97
CA THR A 364 -32.10 40.18 13.29
C THR A 364 -32.95 39.42 12.28
N ALA A 365 -34.16 39.00 12.67
CA ALA A 365 -35.10 38.32 11.79
C ALA A 365 -35.51 39.21 10.60
N GLU A 366 -35.71 40.51 10.86
CA GLU A 366 -35.93 41.53 9.84
C GLU A 366 -34.77 41.60 8.83
N ALA A 367 -33.51 41.72 9.29
CA ALA A 367 -32.36 41.78 8.40
C ALA A 367 -32.17 40.50 7.58
N LYS A 368 -32.56 39.34 8.13
CA LYS A 368 -32.60 38.06 7.40
C LYS A 368 -33.67 38.06 6.32
N LEU A 369 -34.86 38.57 6.64
CA LEU A 369 -35.99 38.65 5.71
C LEU A 369 -35.69 39.64 4.57
N THR A 370 -35.17 40.83 4.87
CA THR A 370 -34.74 41.81 3.84
C THR A 370 -33.67 41.21 2.94
N ARG A 371 -32.67 40.53 3.51
CA ARG A 371 -31.62 39.90 2.71
C ARG A 371 -32.14 38.77 1.83
N TRP A 372 -33.14 38.03 2.31
CA TRP A 372 -33.83 37.03 1.51
C TRP A 372 -34.59 37.68 0.35
N CYS A 373 -35.38 38.74 0.61
CA CYS A 373 -36.12 39.51 -0.40
C CYS A 373 -35.20 40.06 -1.50
N GLU A 374 -34.03 40.61 -1.14
CA GLU A 374 -33.01 41.06 -2.10
C GLU A 374 -32.51 39.94 -3.01
N LEU A 375 -32.35 38.73 -2.47
CA LEU A 375 -31.84 37.57 -3.23
C LEU A 375 -32.92 36.92 -4.10
N THR A 376 -34.20 37.13 -3.80
CA THR A 376 -35.35 36.54 -4.50
C THR A 376 -36.12 37.54 -5.37
N ASP A 377 -35.71 38.80 -5.40
CA ASP A 377 -36.37 39.91 -6.12
C ASP A 377 -37.84 40.09 -5.70
N VAL A 378 -38.08 40.01 -4.39
CA VAL A 378 -39.39 40.22 -3.75
C VAL A 378 -39.38 41.54 -2.99
N ASP A 379 -40.47 42.30 -3.02
CA ASP A 379 -40.56 43.53 -2.24
C ASP A 379 -40.50 43.24 -0.73
N ALA A 380 -39.54 43.88 -0.05
CA ALA A 380 -39.26 43.65 1.36
C ALA A 380 -40.22 44.41 2.27
N GLU A 381 -40.68 45.60 1.87
CA GLU A 381 -41.43 46.53 2.72
C GLU A 381 -42.73 45.88 3.27
N PRO A 382 -43.58 45.24 2.44
CA PRO A 382 -44.83 44.65 2.93
C PRO A 382 -44.61 43.41 3.81
N LEU A 383 -43.47 42.74 3.67
CA LEU A 383 -43.14 41.52 4.42
C LEU A 383 -42.50 41.85 5.77
N VAL A 384 -41.66 42.88 5.82
CA VAL A 384 -41.09 43.42 7.06
C VAL A 384 -42.20 43.97 7.96
N ASP A 385 -43.15 44.73 7.42
CA ASP A 385 -44.30 45.25 8.18
C ASP A 385 -45.13 44.12 8.80
N ARG A 386 -45.39 43.05 8.03
CA ARG A 386 -46.12 41.88 8.53
C ARG A 386 -45.33 41.12 9.58
N LEU A 387 -44.01 41.02 9.44
CA LEU A 387 -43.15 40.41 10.46
C LEU A 387 -43.20 41.23 11.76
N GLN A 388 -43.09 42.55 11.69
CA GLN A 388 -43.18 43.42 12.86
C GLN A 388 -44.57 43.32 13.53
N MET A 389 -45.64 43.25 12.73
CA MET A 389 -46.99 43.01 13.24
C MET A 389 -47.10 41.66 13.97
N LEU A 390 -46.48 40.60 13.46
CA LEU A 390 -46.46 39.28 14.10
C LEU A 390 -45.57 39.23 15.36
N GLU A 391 -44.47 39.97 15.40
CA GLU A 391 -43.57 40.00 16.56
C GLU A 391 -44.13 40.82 17.73
N THR A 392 -44.93 41.84 17.45
CA THR A 392 -45.38 42.82 18.46
C THR A 392 -46.88 42.84 18.72
N GLY A 393 -47.69 42.31 17.80
CA GLY A 393 -49.15 42.32 17.91
C GLY A 393 -49.72 41.13 18.68
N ASP A 394 -50.91 41.32 19.24
CA ASP A 394 -51.67 40.26 19.90
C ASP A 394 -52.36 39.35 18.85
N PRO A 395 -52.26 38.01 18.96
CA PRO A 395 -52.75 37.09 17.92
C PRO A 395 -54.25 37.23 17.62
N ASP A 396 -55.08 37.41 18.65
CA ASP A 396 -56.52 37.54 18.48
C ASP A 396 -56.88 38.86 17.79
N ALA A 397 -56.21 39.96 18.16
CA ALA A 397 -56.38 41.26 17.52
C ALA A 397 -55.94 41.27 16.04
N ILE A 398 -54.86 40.55 15.69
CA ILE A 398 -54.42 40.40 14.30
C ILE A 398 -55.46 39.60 13.50
N ALA A 399 -55.95 38.49 14.07
CA ALA A 399 -56.96 37.65 13.41
C ALA A 399 -58.27 38.42 13.18
N ASP A 400 -58.75 39.15 14.19
CA ASP A 400 -59.94 39.99 14.09
C ASP A 400 -59.78 41.09 13.03
N SER A 401 -58.60 41.73 12.94
CA SER A 401 -58.30 42.74 11.92
C SER A 401 -58.33 42.16 10.49
N ILE A 402 -57.81 40.95 10.30
CA ILE A 402 -57.84 40.26 9.00
C ILE A 402 -59.28 39.85 8.65
N LEU A 403 -60.03 39.30 9.60
CA LEU A 403 -61.43 38.91 9.39
C LEU A 403 -62.32 40.12 9.09
N ALA A 404 -62.10 41.25 9.77
CA ALA A 404 -62.80 42.51 9.49
C ALA A 404 -62.48 43.04 8.09
N ARG A 405 -61.20 43.04 7.68
CA ARG A 405 -60.80 43.43 6.30
C ARG A 405 -61.43 42.56 5.22
N LEU A 406 -61.55 41.25 5.47
CA LEU A 406 -62.20 40.30 4.57
C LEU A 406 -63.72 40.52 4.50
N ALA A 407 -64.35 40.93 5.59
CA ALA A 407 -65.79 41.22 5.66
C ALA A 407 -66.17 42.56 4.99
N ASP A 408 -65.32 43.58 5.08
CA ASP A 408 -65.57 44.92 4.52
C ASP A 408 -65.23 45.08 3.03
N GLY A 409 -64.75 44.02 2.35
CA GLY A 409 -64.54 44.01 0.90
C GLY A 409 -63.49 44.99 0.37
N SER A 410 -62.65 45.55 1.24
CA SER A 410 -61.54 46.43 0.83
C SER A 410 -60.33 45.59 0.41
N ALA A 411 -60.21 45.33 -0.89
CA ALA A 411 -58.98 44.79 -1.46
C ALA A 411 -57.84 45.82 -1.27
N PRO A 412 -56.61 45.40 -0.93
CA PRO A 412 -55.46 46.29 -1.05
C PRO A 412 -55.30 46.69 -2.52
N ALA A 413 -55.26 48.00 -2.77
CA ALA A 413 -54.91 48.55 -4.07
C ALA A 413 -53.40 48.39 -4.28
N GLY A 414 -53.03 47.59 -5.27
CA GLY A 414 -51.67 47.48 -5.80
C GLY A 414 -50.87 46.30 -5.26
N GLU A 415 -50.87 45.20 -6.00
CA GLU A 415 -49.69 44.33 -6.24
C GLU A 415 -50.09 43.26 -7.27
N ASP A 416 -49.31 43.17 -8.34
CA ASP A 416 -49.42 42.17 -9.41
C ASP A 416 -49.34 40.73 -8.86
N PRO A 417 -49.93 39.74 -9.56
CA PRO A 417 -49.88 38.36 -9.11
C PRO A 417 -48.45 37.83 -9.11
N CYS A 418 -47.95 37.50 -7.92
CA CYS A 418 -46.73 36.72 -7.75
C CYS A 418 -46.81 35.45 -8.63
N PRO A 419 -45.80 35.14 -9.46
CA PRO A 419 -45.84 34.01 -10.37
C PRO A 419 -45.91 32.71 -9.58
N SER A 420 -46.80 31.82 -10.02
CA SER A 420 -46.98 30.46 -9.53
C SER A 420 -45.66 29.72 -9.37
N ALA A 421 -45.21 29.59 -8.13
CA ALA A 421 -44.32 28.52 -7.69
C ALA A 421 -44.88 27.99 -6.38
N ALA A 422 -45.80 27.03 -6.49
CA ALA A 422 -46.32 26.26 -5.37
C ALA A 422 -45.16 25.46 -4.75
N ALA A 423 -44.44 26.08 -3.81
CA ALA A 423 -43.68 25.37 -2.81
C ALA A 423 -44.68 24.87 -1.77
N SER A 424 -45.18 23.65 -1.97
CA SER A 424 -46.02 22.93 -1.00
C SER A 424 -45.28 22.83 0.33
N VAL A 425 -45.63 23.68 1.29
CA VAL A 425 -45.27 23.49 2.69
C VAL A 425 -46.20 22.41 3.23
N LEU A 426 -45.71 21.17 3.29
CA LEU A 426 -46.42 20.09 3.98
C LEU A 426 -46.33 20.31 5.50
N PRO A 427 -47.43 20.16 6.25
CA PRO A 427 -47.45 20.34 7.68
C PRO A 427 -46.71 19.22 8.41
N TYR A 428 -46.02 19.62 9.49
CA TYR A 428 -45.32 18.76 10.43
C TYR A 428 -46.30 17.78 11.10
N ALA A 429 -46.25 16.50 10.74
CA ALA A 429 -47.04 15.45 11.39
C ALA A 429 -46.28 14.93 12.62
N ALA A 430 -46.82 15.20 13.81
CA ALA A 430 -46.41 14.55 15.04
C ALA A 430 -46.66 13.04 14.93
N THR A 431 -45.59 12.24 14.95
CA THR A 431 -45.68 10.78 14.97
C THR A 431 -45.37 10.26 16.36
N THR A 432 -46.33 9.52 16.90
CA THR A 432 -46.29 8.77 18.15
C THR A 432 -45.21 7.69 18.14
N ALA A 433 -44.53 7.55 19.28
CA ALA A 433 -43.52 6.55 19.53
C ALA A 433 -44.11 5.12 19.49
N THR A 434 -43.63 4.31 18.56
CA THR A 434 -43.69 2.85 18.62
C THR A 434 -42.27 2.31 18.75
N ALA A 435 -42.00 1.67 19.88
CA ALA A 435 -40.75 1.00 20.17
C ALA A 435 -40.56 -0.19 19.22
N VAL A 436 -39.53 -0.12 18.39
CA VAL A 436 -38.92 -1.27 17.72
C VAL A 436 -37.43 -1.21 18.01
N SER A 437 -36.94 -2.29 18.62
CA SER A 437 -35.54 -2.55 18.94
C SER A 437 -34.72 -2.60 17.66
N ASP A 438 -33.75 -1.70 17.49
CA ASP A 438 -32.64 -1.91 16.57
C ASP A 438 -31.33 -1.38 17.18
N ALA A 439 -30.39 -2.30 17.32
CA ALA A 439 -28.98 -2.01 17.52
C ALA A 439 -28.42 -1.30 16.26
N PRO A 440 -27.37 -0.47 16.37
CA PRO A 440 -26.93 0.36 15.25
C PRO A 440 -26.38 -0.51 14.10
N ARG A 441 -27.09 -0.56 12.97
CA ARG A 441 -26.46 -0.84 11.68
C ARG A 441 -25.64 0.39 11.30
N ALA A 442 -24.32 0.20 11.22
CA ALA A 442 -23.39 1.18 10.69
C ALA A 442 -23.90 1.69 9.34
N ALA A 443 -23.84 3.00 9.15
CA ALA A 443 -24.07 3.63 7.86
C ALA A 443 -22.99 3.12 6.89
N ASP A 444 -23.42 2.66 5.72
CA ASP A 444 -22.50 2.35 4.62
C ASP A 444 -21.76 3.64 4.23
N GLU A 445 -20.47 3.68 4.56
CA GLU A 445 -19.51 4.62 3.99
C GLU A 445 -19.43 4.41 2.47
N PRO A 446 -19.25 5.47 1.66
CA PRO A 446 -19.15 5.33 0.22
C PRO A 446 -17.88 4.53 -0.16
N SER A 447 -18.08 3.41 -0.87
CA SER A 447 -17.11 2.32 -1.13
C SER A 447 -15.93 2.66 -2.06
N TRP A 448 -15.48 3.91 -2.15
CA TRP A 448 -14.35 4.33 -3.00
C TRP A 448 -13.14 4.82 -2.21
N LEU A 449 -13.21 4.81 -0.88
CA LEU A 449 -12.07 5.05 0.02
C LEU A 449 -11.33 3.77 0.43
N THR A 450 -11.85 2.60 0.06
CA THR A 450 -11.32 1.28 0.44
C THR A 450 -10.90 0.43 -0.75
N ASP A 451 -10.90 0.96 -1.98
CA ASP A 451 -10.22 0.32 -3.12
C ASP A 451 -8.71 0.58 -3.06
N ASP A 452 -8.14 0.30 -1.88
CA ASP A 452 -6.75 -0.10 -1.76
C ASP A 452 -6.79 -1.64 -1.85
N LEU A 453 -6.61 -2.15 -3.07
CA LEU A 453 -6.73 -3.56 -3.42
C LEU A 453 -5.68 -4.46 -2.71
N PHE A 454 -4.90 -3.91 -1.78
CA PHE A 454 -3.85 -4.59 -1.01
C PHE A 454 -3.79 -4.17 0.48
N ALA A 455 -4.84 -3.53 1.03
CA ALA A 455 -5.00 -3.44 2.48
C ALA A 455 -5.65 -4.75 3.00
N GLY A 456 -4.83 -5.77 3.24
CA GLY A 456 -5.27 -7.07 3.75
C GLY A 456 -4.15 -7.97 4.23
#